data_AF-A0A7X1H1P8-F1
#
_entry.id   AF-A0A7X1H1P8-F1
#
_cell.length_a   1.000
_cell.length_b   1.000
_cell.length_c   1.000
_cell.angle_alpha   90.00
_cell.angle_beta   90.00
_cell.angle_gamma   90.00
#
_symmetry.space_group_name_H-M   'P 1'
#
loop_
_entity.id
_entity.type
_entity.pdbx_description
1 polymer ?
#
loop_
_entity_poly.entity_id
_entity_poly.type
_entity_poly.pdbx_seq_one_letter_code
_entity_poly.pdbx_strand_id
1 'polypeptide(L)'
;MFEEHADLMETADFDFEMAGARMLGRDIVKIMSPQTKKTVLEILDLHTDPDRNDRLIQAITRWLPDKNYERGLKLLQNLKSGILDK
;
A
#
# COMPACT_ATOMS: atom_id res chain seq x y z
N MET A 1 15.86 -12.19 2.43
CA MET A 1 15.05 -11.28 3.27
C MET A 1 15.56 -9.86 3.19
N PHE A 2 16.79 -9.52 3.62
CA PHE A 2 17.31 -8.14 3.48
C PHE A 2 17.75 -7.75 2.05
N GLU A 3 18.29 -8.68 1.27
CA GLU A 3 18.81 -8.37 -0.08
C GLU A 3 17.72 -8.12 -1.14
N GLU A 4 16.52 -8.69 -1.00
CA GLU A 4 15.42 -8.56 -1.99
C GLU A 4 14.70 -7.20 -1.97
N HIS A 5 14.97 -6.35 -0.98
CA HIS A 5 14.31 -5.06 -0.78
C HIS A 5 15.27 -3.90 -0.55
N ALA A 6 16.56 -4.09 -0.89
CA ALA A 6 17.57 -3.06 -0.73
C ALA A 6 17.23 -1.79 -1.54
N ASP A 7 16.60 -1.96 -2.71
CA ASP A 7 16.11 -0.88 -3.57
C ASP A 7 15.08 0.03 -2.88
N LEU A 8 14.22 -0.55 -2.05
CA LEU A 8 13.18 0.16 -1.32
C LEU A 8 13.73 0.96 -0.15
N MET A 9 14.82 0.50 0.46
CA MET A 9 15.47 1.18 1.59
C MET A 9 16.25 2.41 1.13
N GLU A 10 16.85 2.38 -0.07
CA GLU A 10 17.60 3.51 -0.63
C GLU A 10 16.71 4.66 -1.10
N THR A 11 15.45 4.40 -1.47
CA THR A 11 14.55 5.39 -2.07
C THR A 11 13.53 6.01 -1.11
N ALA A 12 13.38 5.49 0.10
CA ALA A 12 12.29 5.88 1.00
C ALA A 12 12.59 7.05 1.95
N ASP A 13 13.72 7.77 1.81
CA ASP A 13 14.12 8.86 2.74
C ASP A 13 13.92 8.49 4.23
N PHE A 14 14.23 7.23 4.61
CA PHE A 14 14.02 6.67 5.96
C PHE A 14 12.56 6.51 6.45
N ASP A 15 11.53 6.62 5.60
CA ASP A 15 10.15 6.28 5.98
C ASP A 15 9.91 4.75 5.87
N PHE A 16 10.33 4.05 6.92
CA PHE A 16 10.23 2.60 7.05
C PHE A 16 8.80 2.08 6.92
N GLU A 17 7.79 2.87 7.27
CA GLU A 17 6.40 2.45 7.13
C GLU A 17 5.94 2.47 5.68
N MET A 18 6.34 3.48 4.89
CA MET A 18 6.04 3.52 3.46
C MET A 18 6.76 2.41 2.70
N ALA A 19 8.05 2.19 3.00
CA ALA A 19 8.81 1.08 2.47
C ALA A 19 8.17 -0.27 2.85
N GLY A 20 7.75 -0.41 4.12
CA GLY A 20 7.05 -1.59 4.63
C GLY A 20 5.72 -1.85 3.92
N ALA A 21 4.92 -0.81 3.66
CA ALA A 21 3.66 -0.96 2.91
C ALA A 21 3.90 -1.46 1.48
N ARG A 22 4.93 -0.94 0.79
CA ARG A 22 5.30 -1.40 -0.55
C ARG A 22 5.86 -2.83 -0.55
N MET A 23 6.70 -3.17 0.42
CA MET A 23 7.20 -4.53 0.62
C MET A 23 6.04 -5.52 0.86
N LEU A 24 5.08 -5.16 1.72
CA LEU A 24 3.88 -5.96 1.94
C LEU A 24 3.13 -6.21 0.62
N GLY A 25 2.99 -5.18 -0.23
CA GLY A 25 2.38 -5.32 -1.56
C GLY A 25 3.10 -6.36 -2.44
N ARG A 26 4.44 -6.33 -2.47
CA ARG A 26 5.27 -7.30 -3.21
C ARG A 26 5.13 -8.72 -2.66
N ASP A 27 4.94 -8.88 -1.36
CA ASP A 27 4.84 -10.20 -0.75
C ASP A 27 3.44 -10.80 -0.88
N ILE A 28 2.39 -10.03 -0.66
CA ILE A 28 1.02 -10.56 -0.78
C ILE A 28 0.68 -10.94 -2.21
N VAL A 29 1.23 -10.26 -3.22
CA VAL A 29 0.93 -10.60 -4.63
C VAL A 29 1.49 -11.98 -5.02
N LYS A 30 2.57 -12.45 -4.37
CA LYS A 30 3.15 -13.78 -4.62
C LYS A 30 2.22 -14.93 -4.24
N ILE A 31 1.27 -14.69 -3.32
CA ILE A 31 0.29 -15.69 -2.87
C ILE A 31 -1.12 -15.45 -3.43
N MET A 32 -1.34 -14.36 -4.16
CA MET A 32 -2.63 -14.05 -4.77
C MET A 32 -2.84 -14.86 -6.04
N SER A 33 -4.06 -15.39 -6.22
CA SER A 33 -4.50 -15.81 -7.55
C SER A 33 -4.62 -14.60 -8.48
N PRO A 34 -4.56 -14.77 -9.81
CA PRO A 34 -4.78 -13.68 -10.76
C PRO A 34 -6.11 -12.96 -10.54
N GLN A 35 -7.18 -13.70 -10.21
CA GLN A 35 -8.49 -13.13 -9.92
C GLN A 35 -8.49 -12.32 -8.62
N THR A 36 -7.82 -12.82 -7.57
CA THR A 36 -7.67 -12.10 -6.30
C THR A 36 -6.88 -10.79 -6.51
N LYS A 37 -5.78 -10.85 -7.26
CA LYS A 37 -4.99 -9.64 -7.60
C LYS A 37 -5.85 -8.59 -8.27
N LYS A 38 -6.65 -9.00 -9.27
CA LYS A 38 -7.57 -8.11 -9.97
C LYS A 38 -8.58 -7.46 -9.02
N THR A 39 -9.27 -8.26 -8.21
CA THR A 39 -10.26 -7.76 -7.25
C THR A 39 -9.65 -6.81 -6.21
N VAL A 40 -8.46 -7.10 -5.70
CA VAL A 40 -7.76 -6.21 -4.75
C VAL A 40 -7.42 -4.87 -5.39
N LEU A 41 -6.90 -4.87 -6.62
CA LEU A 41 -6.60 -3.63 -7.34
C LEU A 41 -7.86 -2.79 -7.59
N GLU A 42 -8.97 -3.43 -7.99
CA GLU A 42 -10.26 -2.76 -8.16
C GLU A 42 -10.76 -2.11 -6.86
N ILE A 43 -10.63 -2.80 -5.72
CA ILE A 43 -10.99 -2.24 -4.41
C ILE A 43 -10.12 -1.03 -4.07
N LEU A 44 -8.81 -1.14 -4.27
CA LEU A 44 -7.87 -0.04 -4.02
C LEU A 44 -8.21 1.15 -4.92
N ASP A 45 -8.46 0.94 -6.21
CA ASP A 45 -8.84 2.01 -7.15
C ASP A 45 -10.15 2.69 -6.78
N LEU A 46 -11.17 1.91 -6.43
CA LEU A 46 -12.50 2.44 -6.14
C LEU A 46 -12.60 3.15 -4.80
N HIS A 47 -11.78 2.79 -3.81
CA HIS A 47 -11.93 3.25 -2.43
C HIS A 47 -10.76 4.07 -1.88
N THR A 48 -9.80 4.44 -2.74
CA THR A 48 -8.66 5.31 -2.38
C THR A 48 -8.58 6.59 -3.21
N ASP A 49 -9.68 6.97 -3.88
CA ASP A 49 -9.79 8.25 -4.57
C ASP A 49 -10.28 9.32 -3.58
N PRO A 50 -9.45 10.31 -3.19
CA PRO A 50 -9.82 11.35 -2.23
C PRO A 50 -11.00 12.23 -2.71
N ASP A 51 -11.20 12.35 -4.02
CA ASP A 51 -12.21 13.24 -4.61
C ASP A 51 -13.55 12.52 -4.87
N ARG A 52 -13.58 11.19 -4.80
CA ARG A 52 -14.77 10.38 -5.10
C ARG A 52 -15.21 9.48 -3.97
N ASN A 53 -14.31 8.64 -3.48
CA ASN A 53 -14.65 7.59 -2.52
C ASN A 53 -13.39 7.18 -1.77
N ASP A 54 -13.23 7.77 -0.59
CA ASP A 54 -12.08 7.61 0.28
C ASP A 54 -12.36 6.68 1.46
N ARG A 55 -13.43 5.86 1.37
CA ARG A 55 -13.88 5.03 2.50
C ARG A 55 -12.80 4.13 3.06
N LEU A 56 -11.92 3.58 2.21
CA LEU A 56 -10.83 2.73 2.67
C LEU A 56 -9.73 3.55 3.35
N ILE A 57 -9.45 4.77 2.86
CA ILE A 57 -8.52 5.70 3.51
C ILE A 57 -9.03 6.03 4.91
N GLN A 58 -10.29 6.47 5.03
CA GLN A 58 -10.90 6.77 6.32
C GLN A 58 -10.92 5.57 7.27
N ALA A 59 -11.18 4.37 6.74
CA ALA A 59 -11.18 3.14 7.52
C ALA A 59 -9.80 2.87 8.12
N ILE A 60 -8.73 2.94 7.32
CA ILE A 60 -7.35 2.75 7.77
C ILE A 60 -6.92 3.86 8.74
N THR A 61 -7.21 5.11 8.43
CA THR A 61 -6.83 6.27 9.26
C THR A 61 -7.36 6.17 10.69
N ARG A 62 -8.55 5.59 10.91
CA ARG A 62 -9.10 5.39 12.26
C ARG A 62 -8.25 4.47 13.15
N TRP A 63 -7.47 3.59 12.54
CA TRP A 63 -6.59 2.65 13.23
C TRP A 63 -5.13 3.14 13.34
N LEU A 64 -4.79 4.25 12.68
CA LEU A 64 -3.47 4.86 12.82
C LEU A 64 -3.36 5.61 14.16
N PRO A 65 -2.21 5.52 14.87
CA PRO A 65 -2.03 6.20 16.16
C PRO A 65 -2.22 7.72 16.08
N ASP A 66 -1.77 8.33 15.00
CA ASP A 66 -1.85 9.78 14.74
C ASP A 66 -3.16 10.19 14.06
N LYS A 67 -3.98 9.22 13.62
CA LYS A 67 -5.18 9.42 12.80
C LYS A 67 -4.92 10.33 11.60
N ASN A 68 -3.71 10.28 11.04
CA ASN A 68 -3.33 11.12 9.93
C ASN A 68 -3.90 10.55 8.61
N TYR A 69 -4.75 11.34 7.96
CA TYR A 69 -5.41 10.96 6.71
C TYR A 69 -4.39 10.78 5.57
N GLU A 70 -3.50 11.74 5.38
CA GLU A 70 -2.49 11.70 4.31
C GLU A 70 -1.55 10.50 4.47
N ARG A 71 -1.21 10.15 5.71
CA ARG A 71 -0.45 8.93 6.01
C ARG A 71 -1.21 7.68 5.58
N GLY A 72 -2.50 7.59 5.92
CA GLY A 72 -3.37 6.50 5.49
C GLY A 72 -3.45 6.35 3.97
N LEU A 73 -3.57 7.48 3.25
CA LEU A 73 -3.55 7.51 1.80
C LEU A 73 -2.21 7.01 1.25
N LYS A 74 -1.09 7.52 1.75
CA LYS A 74 0.25 7.13 1.29
C LYS A 74 0.55 5.65 1.55
N LEU A 75 0.10 5.09 2.68
CA LEU A 75 0.25 3.66 2.96
C LEU A 75 -0.48 2.80 1.91
N LEU A 76 -1.73 3.15 1.57
CA LEU A 76 -2.50 2.42 0.57
C LEU A 76 -1.93 2.59 -0.85
N GLN A 77 -1.41 3.76 -1.18
CA GLN A 77 -0.71 4.01 -2.46
C GLN A 77 0.59 3.19 -2.58
N ASN A 78 1.38 3.10 -1.51
CA ASN A 78 2.59 2.30 -1.48
C ASN A 78 2.27 0.80 -1.55
N LEU A 79 1.26 0.34 -0.81
CA LEU A 79 0.76 -1.03 -0.91
C LEU A 79 0.36 -1.39 -2.34
N LYS A 80 -0.45 -0.53 -2.98
CA LYS A 80 -0.85 -0.71 -4.39
C LYS A 80 0.36 -0.75 -5.31
N SER A 81 1.34 0.13 -5.11
CA SER A 81 2.58 0.16 -5.89
C SER A 81 3.34 -1.15 -5.75
N GLY A 82 3.44 -1.71 -4.54
CA GLY A 82 4.06 -3.01 -4.30
C GLY A 82 3.40 -4.18 -5.03
N ILE A 83 2.07 -4.16 -5.17
CA ILE A 83 1.31 -5.17 -5.94
C ILE A 83 1.59 -5.06 -7.46
N LEU A 84 1.92 -3.86 -7.93
CA LEU A 84 2.17 -3.54 -9.34
C LEU A 84 3.66 -3.60 -9.73
N ASP A 85 4.56 -3.63 -8.76
CA ASP A 85 5.99 -3.86 -8.97
C ASP A 85 6.22 -5.19 -9.71
N LYS A 86 7.25 -5.23 -10.56
CA LYS A 86 7.61 -6.37 -11.41
C LYS A 86 8.63 -7.27 -10.73
#